data_AF-A0A6L5Z5Y6-F1
#
_entry.id   AF-A0A6L5Z5Y6-F1
#
_cell.length_a   1.000
_cell.length_b   1.000
_cell.length_c   1.000
_cell.angle_alpha   90.00
_cell.angle_beta   90.00
_cell.angle_gamma   90.00
#
_symmetry.space_group_name_H-M   'P 1'
#
loop_
_entity.id
_entity.type
_entity.pdbx_description
1 polymer ?
#
loop_
_entity_poly.entity_id
_entity_poly.type
_entity_poly.pdbx_seq_one_letter_code
_entity_poly.pdbx_strand_id
1 'polypeptide(L)' 'RRPSRRSFTVEGAVKSESAKDSLRYLLERLAALSADHFGCSPEDVNWGHVGTLDNYRARLREITDMAFREGEHAD' A
#
# COMPACT_ATOMS: atom_id res chain seq x y z
N ARG A 1 8.93 -28.53 -22.93
CA ARG A 1 10.14 -28.09 -22.17
C ARG A 1 9.69 -27.07 -21.13
N ARG A 2 9.57 -27.47 -19.86
CA ARG A 2 9.16 -26.56 -18.77
C ARG A 2 10.34 -25.63 -18.45
N PRO A 3 10.15 -24.29 -18.35
CA PRO A 3 11.23 -23.40 -17.97
C PRO A 3 11.69 -23.76 -16.55
N SER A 4 12.99 -24.02 -16.46
CA SER A 4 13.70 -24.43 -15.27
C SER A 4 13.67 -23.32 -14.22
N ARG A 5 13.47 -23.73 -12.96
CA ARG A 5 13.34 -22.95 -11.71
C ARG A 5 14.63 -22.20 -11.31
N ARG A 6 15.44 -21.79 -12.27
CA ARG A 6 16.82 -21.27 -12.12
C ARG A 6 16.92 -19.82 -12.59
N SER A 7 16.49 -18.89 -11.72
CA SER A 7 17.10 -17.56 -11.58
C SER A 7 16.31 -16.67 -10.60
N PHE A 8 15.91 -17.20 -9.45
CA PHE A 8 15.70 -16.34 -8.27
C PHE A 8 17.08 -16.15 -7.64
N THR A 9 17.88 -15.24 -8.18
CA THR A 9 19.21 -14.93 -7.64
C THR A 9 19.05 -14.33 -6.24
N VAL A 10 20.04 -14.53 -5.36
CA VAL A 10 20.08 -13.91 -4.03
C VAL A 10 19.90 -12.39 -4.11
N GLU A 11 20.41 -11.76 -5.17
CA GLU A 11 20.20 -10.34 -5.45
C GLU A 11 18.74 -9.99 -5.78
N GLY A 12 18.04 -10.86 -6.52
CA GLY A 12 16.60 -10.72 -6.75
C GLY A 12 15.78 -10.86 -5.48
N ALA A 13 16.17 -11.77 -4.58
CA ALA A 13 15.56 -11.92 -3.26
C ALA A 13 15.79 -10.68 -2.38
N VAL A 14 17.02 -10.20 -2.26
CA VAL A 14 17.37 -8.99 -1.48
C VAL A 14 16.66 -7.74 -2.03
N LYS A 15 16.57 -7.59 -3.36
CA LYS A 15 15.83 -6.48 -4.00
C LYS A 15 14.33 -6.55 -3.70
N SER A 16 13.74 -7.75 -3.66
CA SER A 16 12.34 -7.94 -3.28
C SER A 16 12.10 -7.68 -1.78
N GLU A 17 13.09 -7.98 -0.94
CA GLU A 17 13.01 -7.77 0.51
C GLU A 17 13.11 -6.28 0.85
N SER A 18 14.04 -5.56 0.22
CA SER A 18 14.16 -4.10 0.33
C SER A 18 12.92 -3.36 -0.19
N ALA A 19 12.28 -3.86 -1.26
CA ALA A 19 11.03 -3.29 -1.75
C ALA A 19 9.87 -3.49 -0.76
N LYS A 20 9.78 -4.68 -0.14
CA LYS A 20 8.79 -4.95 0.92
C LYS A 20 9.03 -4.10 2.16
N ASP A 21 10.28 -3.92 2.55
CA ASP A 21 10.65 -3.10 3.71
C ASP A 21 10.31 -1.63 3.49
N SER A 22 10.58 -1.12 2.29
CA SER A 22 10.17 0.23 1.86
C SER A 22 8.66 0.41 1.91
N LEU A 23 7.90 -0.60 1.47
CA LEU A 23 6.43 -0.57 1.53
C LEU A 23 5.95 -0.59 2.98
N ARG A 24 6.55 -1.41 3.85
CA ARG A 24 6.24 -1.44 5.29
C ARG A 24 6.49 -0.10 5.96
N TYR A 25 7.62 0.54 5.68
CA TYR A 25 7.93 1.88 6.20
C TYR A 25 6.90 2.94 5.75
N LEU A 26 6.48 2.90 4.48
CA LEU A 26 5.46 3.82 3.97
C LEU A 26 4.09 3.58 4.62
N LEU A 27 3.71 2.31 4.83
CA LEU A 27 2.48 1.97 5.54
C LEU A 27 2.53 2.42 7.00
N GLU A 28 3.66 2.26 7.69
CA GLU A 28 3.82 2.71 9.08
C GLU A 28 3.70 4.23 9.20
N ARG A 29 4.33 4.99 8.29
CA ARG A 29 4.15 6.45 8.25
C ARG A 29 2.70 6.86 8.03
N LEU A 30 2.00 6.17 7.13
CA LEU A 30 0.60 6.45 6.86
C LEU A 30 -0.29 6.11 8.06
N ALA A 31 -0.02 5.01 8.76
CA ALA A 31 -0.74 4.64 9.97
C ALA A 31 -0.53 5.67 11.09
N ALA A 32 0.70 6.14 11.28
CA ALA A 32 1.00 7.22 12.22
C ALA A 32 0.26 8.53 11.84
N LEU A 33 0.23 8.87 10.55
CA LEU A 33 -0.51 10.03 10.05
C LEU A 33 -2.03 9.87 10.27
N SER A 34 -2.58 8.67 10.09
CA SER A 34 -3.99 8.38 10.35
C SER A 34 -4.34 8.46 11.83
N ALA A 35 -3.42 8.06 12.73
CA ALA A 35 -3.60 8.18 14.17
C ALA A 35 -3.57 9.65 14.63
N ASP A 36 -2.83 10.50 13.93
CA ASP A 36 -2.76 11.96 14.14
C ASP A 36 -3.88 12.73 13.41
N HIS A 37 -4.98 12.07 13.04
CA HIS A 37 -6.09 12.69 12.28
C HIS A 37 -5.65 13.35 10.96
N PHE A 38 -4.60 12.85 10.33
CA PHE A 38 -3.94 13.46 9.16
C PHE A 38 -3.48 14.91 9.40
N GLY A 39 -3.07 15.22 10.64
CA GLY A 39 -2.65 16.56 11.03
C GLY A 39 -3.78 17.59 11.00
N CYS A 40 -5.04 17.12 10.99
CA CYS A 40 -6.21 17.99 10.92
C CYS A 40 -7.08 17.77 12.16
N SER A 41 -7.21 18.80 12.98
CA SER A 41 -8.14 18.78 14.11
C SER A 41 -9.57 18.58 13.56
N PRO A 42 -10.43 17.80 14.24
CA PRO A 42 -11.79 17.55 13.78
C PRO A 42 -12.64 18.83 13.63
N GLU A 43 -12.23 19.93 14.25
CA GLU A 43 -12.81 21.27 14.10
C GLU A 43 -12.43 22.00 12.80
N ASP A 44 -11.28 21.66 12.19
CA ASP A 44 -10.75 22.24 10.94
C ASP A 44 -10.99 21.34 9.71
N VAL A 45 -11.55 20.14 9.91
CA VAL A 45 -11.91 19.22 8.84
C VAL A 45 -13.08 19.79 8.03
N ASN A 46 -12.80 20.15 6.77
CA ASN A 46 -13.84 20.49 5.80
C ASN A 46 -14.13 19.30 4.85
N TRP A 47 -15.26 19.36 4.14
CA TRP A 47 -15.67 18.33 3.16
C TRP A 47 -14.65 18.11 2.01
N GLY A 48 -13.81 19.11 1.70
CA GLY A 48 -12.69 18.97 0.76
C GLY A 48 -11.50 18.16 1.33
N HIS A 49 -11.26 18.22 2.64
CA HIS A 49 -10.31 17.33 3.32
C HIS A 49 -10.81 15.88 3.30
N VAL A 50 -12.12 15.68 3.53
CA VAL A 50 -12.76 14.36 3.44
C VAL A 50 -12.62 13.77 2.03
N GLY A 51 -12.83 14.57 0.97
CA GLY A 51 -12.63 14.13 -0.42
C GLY A 51 -11.18 13.76 -0.76
N THR A 52 -10.21 14.48 -0.19
CA THR A 52 -8.78 14.20 -0.38
C THR A 52 -8.37 12.90 0.33
N LEU A 53 -8.89 12.67 1.54
CA LEU A 53 -8.71 11.43 2.29
C LEU A 53 -9.35 10.23 1.60
N ASP A 54 -10.55 10.40 1.03
CA ASP A 54 -11.21 9.34 0.27
C ASP A 54 -10.41 8.98 -0.99
N ASN A 55 -9.82 9.96 -1.68
CA ASN A 55 -8.91 9.69 -2.80
C ASN A 55 -7.64 8.93 -2.38
N TYR A 56 -7.05 9.23 -1.22
CA TYR A 56 -5.93 8.44 -0.69
C TYR A 56 -6.38 7.01 -0.33
N ARG A 57 -7.54 6.86 0.30
CA ARG A 57 -8.13 5.57 0.64
C ARG A 57 -8.40 4.72 -0.60
N ALA A 58 -8.95 5.30 -1.67
CA ALA A 58 -9.22 4.60 -2.93
C ALA A 58 -7.93 4.06 -3.55
N ARG A 59 -6.86 4.87 -3.58
CA ARG A 59 -5.55 4.44 -4.10
C ARG A 59 -4.91 3.33 -3.26
N LEU A 60 -4.99 3.42 -1.94
CA LEU A 60 -4.47 2.38 -1.05
C LEU A 60 -5.24 1.07 -1.21
N ARG A 61 -6.57 1.17 -1.37
CA ARG A 61 -7.41 0.02 -1.64
C ARG A 61 -7.04 -0.65 -2.95
N GLU A 62 -6.87 0.12 -4.03
CA GLU A 62 -6.42 -0.42 -5.32
C GLU A 62 -5.06 -1.13 -5.23
N ILE A 63 -4.08 -0.52 -4.53
CA ILE A 63 -2.77 -1.14 -4.29
C ILE A 63 -2.91 -2.45 -3.50
N THR A 64 -3.82 -2.49 -2.52
CA THR A 64 -4.08 -3.67 -1.69
C THR A 64 -4.78 -4.77 -2.51
N ASP A 65 -5.84 -4.43 -3.25
CA ASP A 65 -6.54 -5.32 -4.17
C ASP A 65 -5.57 -5.94 -5.19
N MET A 66 -4.65 -5.15 -5.75
CA MET A 66 -3.59 -5.65 -6.65
C MET A 66 -2.59 -6.58 -5.94
N ALA A 67 -2.19 -6.26 -4.71
CA ALA A 67 -1.23 -7.06 -3.93
C ALA A 67 -1.81 -8.40 -3.46
N PHE A 68 -3.10 -8.43 -3.13
CA PHE A 68 -3.80 -9.61 -2.64
C PHE A 68 -4.50 -10.41 -3.74
N ARG A 69 -4.59 -9.88 -4.98
CA ARG A 69 -5.32 -10.49 -6.11
C ARG A 69 -6.79 -10.80 -5.77
N GLU A 70 -7.41 -10.05 -4.86
CA GLU A 70 -8.83 -10.23 -4.51
C GLU A 70 -9.79 -9.83 -5.65
N GLY A 71 -9.28 -9.20 -6.71
CA GLY A 71 -10.00 -8.99 -7.98
C GLY A 71 -10.13 -10.22 -8.89
N GLU A 72 -9.59 -11.40 -8.53
CA GLU A 72 -9.78 -12.67 -9.27
C GLU A 72 -10.73 -13.65 -8.53
N HIS A 73 -11.51 -13.17 -7.54
CA HIS A 73 -12.57 -13.94 -6.88
C HIS A 73 -13.82 -13.09 -6.59
N ALA A 74 -14.29 -12.35 -7.59
CA ALA A 74 -15.70 -12.03 -7.72
C ALA A 74 -16.30 -12.94 -8.81
N ASP A 75 -16.54 -14.20 -8.45
CA ASP A 75 -17.54 -15.06 -9.11
C ASP A 75 -18.86 -14.91 -8.33
#